data_AF-A0AAU3UTX4-F1
#
_entry.id   AF-A0AAU3UTX4-F1
#
_cell.length_a   1.000
_cell.length_b   1.000
_cell.length_c   1.000
_cell.angle_alpha   90.00
_cell.angle_beta   90.00
_cell.angle_gamma   90.00
#
_symmetry.space_group_name_H-M   'P 1'
#
loop_
_entity.id
_entity.type
_entity.pdbx_description
1 polymer ?
#
loop_
_entity_poly.entity_id
_entity_poly.type
_entity_poly.pdbx_seq_one_letter_code
_entity_poly.pdbx_strand_id
1 'polypeptide(L)'
;MSDLVTRAQITLLSRTLHVPEEQLGHLERLGAAHLHELQERLAKVIFDQHTAIFSRLSLLVPIIPLTISMPIVQRMVPPVMAGRAAGAIGVDHPRKAAEAVGMLDPAYAAAAAPYMDPHSVGQLADIAPVKPVMRIINELLKRGDYVTAGPFLAYATPELVHAVETDVHDDEGLIRSASYSYSGENISVIVRHLLAGEGRRMPKLVRTILSGSKELRLAALSVFSRCDLDVIEAIGDILFDLGSADEIGDLVATFLAGDAVSETLRFVAHLSPSALDLLAANSILAEPESIDALAAAVSESTEPAVWRGLLELIERAEPSIARRVGAAISHFDSATLTQLPTVASTGHLWPPLLKVLAVAEPDAQSRVGELWSALPVLERNEIEQRIADLALGDQLSTLTATLQLTQ
;
A
#
# COMPACT_ATOMS: atom_id res chain seq x y z
N MET A 1 -4.99 -13.22 8.72
CA MET A 1 -5.25 -13.05 7.27
C MET A 1 -4.18 -12.11 6.70
N SER A 2 -3.79 -12.24 5.43
CA SER A 2 -2.67 -11.47 4.90
C SER A 2 -3.08 -10.08 4.42
N ASP A 3 -2.27 -9.07 4.72
CA ASP A 3 -2.44 -7.70 4.21
C ASP A 3 -2.41 -7.64 2.66
N LEU A 4 -2.90 -6.54 2.10
CA LEU A 4 -2.99 -6.31 0.65
C LEU A 4 -1.64 -6.41 -0.06
N VAL A 5 -0.55 -5.96 0.58
CA VAL A 5 0.79 -5.95 -0.01
C VAL A 5 1.34 -7.38 -0.07
N THR A 6 1.14 -8.15 1.00
CA THR A 6 1.47 -9.59 1.05
C THR A 6 0.78 -10.35 -0.09
N ARG A 7 -0.52 -10.12 -0.32
CA ARG A 7 -1.25 -10.72 -1.45
C ARG A 7 -0.62 -10.36 -2.80
N ALA A 8 -0.31 -9.09 -3.01
CA ALA A 8 0.35 -8.64 -4.25
C ALA A 8 1.72 -9.31 -4.46
N GLN A 9 2.51 -9.51 -3.40
CA GLN A 9 3.80 -10.22 -3.48
C GLN A 9 3.62 -11.72 -3.79
N ILE A 10 2.58 -12.37 -3.27
CA ILE A 10 2.24 -13.75 -3.64
C ILE A 10 1.89 -13.86 -5.13
N THR A 11 1.07 -12.94 -5.66
CA THR A 11 0.75 -12.88 -7.10
C THR A 11 2.00 -12.70 -7.96
N LEU A 12 2.91 -11.80 -7.56
CA LEU A 12 4.19 -11.60 -8.26
C LEU A 12 5.08 -12.84 -8.23
N LEU A 13 5.14 -13.51 -7.08
CA LEU A 13 5.93 -14.73 -6.91
C LEU A 13 5.36 -15.89 -7.72
N SER A 14 4.03 -16.05 -7.72
CA SER A 14 3.27 -16.99 -8.57
C SER A 14 3.65 -16.85 -10.04
N ARG A 15 3.65 -15.60 -10.55
CA ARG A 15 4.07 -15.31 -11.92
C ARG A 15 5.54 -15.59 -12.18
N THR A 16 6.42 -15.20 -11.26
CA THR A 16 7.87 -15.41 -11.39
C THR A 16 8.18 -16.91 -11.48
N LEU A 17 7.57 -17.72 -10.61
CA LEU A 17 7.79 -19.16 -10.51
C LEU A 17 6.94 -19.99 -11.48
N HIS A 18 5.94 -19.37 -12.13
CA HIS A 18 4.96 -20.04 -12.99
C HIS A 18 4.19 -21.16 -12.25
N VAL A 19 3.80 -20.88 -10.99
CA VAL A 19 3.02 -21.81 -10.16
C VAL A 19 1.73 -21.12 -9.68
N PRO A 20 0.62 -21.87 -9.48
CA PRO A 20 -0.62 -21.29 -8.95
C PRO A 20 -0.43 -20.66 -7.56
N GLU A 21 -1.18 -19.59 -7.27
CA GLU A 21 -1.11 -18.86 -5.99
C GLU A 21 -1.47 -19.75 -4.79
N GLU A 22 -2.36 -20.72 -4.98
CA GLU A 22 -2.79 -21.65 -3.92
C GLU A 22 -1.63 -22.50 -3.40
N GLN A 23 -0.62 -22.77 -4.24
CA GLN A 23 0.59 -23.49 -3.81
C GLN A 23 1.49 -22.61 -2.93
N LEU A 24 1.37 -21.29 -3.04
CA LEU A 24 2.17 -20.30 -2.33
C LEU A 24 1.47 -19.74 -1.09
N GLY A 25 0.19 -20.03 -0.84
CA GLY A 25 -0.56 -19.47 0.30
C GLY A 25 0.09 -19.70 1.67
N HIS A 26 0.83 -20.79 1.84
CA HIS A 26 1.59 -21.06 3.07
C HIS A 26 2.76 -20.09 3.32
N LEU A 27 3.13 -19.26 2.35
CA LEU A 27 4.17 -18.23 2.46
C LEU A 27 3.61 -16.88 2.94
N GLU A 28 2.29 -16.68 3.00
CA GLU A 28 1.67 -15.45 3.52
C GLU A 28 2.17 -15.09 4.93
N ARG A 29 2.46 -16.10 5.76
CA ARG A 29 3.02 -15.96 7.11
C ARG A 29 4.38 -15.25 7.17
N LEU A 30 5.09 -15.15 6.04
CA LEU A 30 6.37 -14.42 5.97
C LEU A 30 6.16 -12.90 5.97
N GLY A 31 4.97 -12.44 5.56
CA GLY A 31 4.65 -11.02 5.38
C GLY A 31 5.32 -10.41 4.15
N ALA A 32 4.87 -9.22 3.78
CA ALA A 32 5.24 -8.53 2.54
C ALA A 32 6.76 -8.33 2.39
N ALA A 33 7.47 -7.94 3.46
CA ALA A 33 8.89 -7.63 3.40
C ALA A 33 9.76 -8.85 3.05
N HIS A 34 9.56 -9.97 3.76
CA HIS A 34 10.32 -11.19 3.49
C HIS A 34 9.90 -11.85 2.18
N LEU A 35 8.63 -11.73 1.78
CA LEU A 35 8.19 -12.18 0.45
C LEU A 35 8.83 -11.39 -0.67
N HIS A 36 8.94 -10.07 -0.51
CA HIS A 36 9.62 -9.23 -1.49
C HIS A 36 11.10 -9.60 -1.60
N GLU A 37 11.81 -9.74 -0.47
CA GLU A 37 13.20 -10.18 -0.45
C GLU A 37 13.39 -11.56 -1.09
N LEU A 38 12.47 -12.50 -0.82
CA LEU A 38 12.46 -13.82 -1.44
C LEU A 38 12.27 -13.72 -2.96
N GLN A 39 11.31 -12.89 -3.41
CA GLN A 39 11.02 -12.66 -4.81
C GLN A 39 12.23 -12.09 -5.54
N GLU A 40 12.89 -11.07 -4.97
CA GLU A 40 14.09 -10.46 -5.56
C GLU A 40 15.24 -11.48 -5.70
N ARG A 41 15.48 -12.28 -4.65
CA ARG A 41 16.52 -13.32 -4.66
C ARG A 41 16.24 -14.42 -5.68
N LEU A 42 15.00 -14.87 -5.79
CA LEU A 42 14.60 -15.88 -6.76
C LEU A 42 14.67 -15.35 -8.19
N ALA A 43 14.17 -14.13 -8.42
CA ALA A 43 14.26 -13.46 -9.71
C ALA A 43 15.72 -13.38 -10.16
N LYS A 44 16.62 -12.91 -9.28
CA LYS A 44 18.06 -12.84 -9.56
C LYS A 44 18.63 -14.20 -9.99
N VAL A 45 18.36 -15.26 -9.24
CA VAL A 45 18.85 -16.61 -9.59
C VAL A 45 18.27 -17.10 -10.93
N ILE A 46 16.97 -16.87 -11.18
CA ILE A 46 16.31 -17.29 -12.44
C ILE A 46 16.92 -16.57 -13.63
N PHE A 47 17.17 -15.26 -13.51
CA PHE A 47 17.74 -14.47 -14.60
C PHE A 47 19.24 -14.76 -14.80
N ASP A 48 19.99 -15.04 -13.72
CA ASP A 48 21.41 -15.40 -13.79
C ASP A 48 21.67 -16.74 -14.50
N GLN A 49 20.71 -17.68 -14.48
CA GLN A 49 20.85 -19.02 -15.10
C GLN A 49 21.18 -18.99 -16.60
N HIS A 50 20.84 -17.92 -17.32
CA HIS A 50 21.05 -17.82 -18.77
C HIS A 50 22.09 -16.77 -19.18
N THR A 51 22.72 -16.09 -18.22
CA THR A 51 23.68 -15.00 -18.47
C THR A 51 24.85 -15.44 -19.36
N ALA A 52 25.38 -16.65 -19.17
CA ALA A 52 26.47 -17.19 -19.99
C ALA A 52 26.11 -17.37 -21.47
N ILE A 53 24.85 -17.72 -21.79
CA ILE A 53 24.39 -17.88 -23.18
C ILE A 53 24.21 -16.49 -23.81
N PHE A 54 23.57 -15.56 -23.10
CA PHE A 54 23.33 -14.21 -23.61
C PHE A 54 24.61 -13.39 -23.74
N SER A 55 25.59 -13.58 -22.85
CA SER A 55 26.92 -12.95 -22.97
C SER A 55 27.62 -13.31 -24.28
N ARG A 56 27.49 -14.57 -24.75
CA ARG A 56 28.04 -14.97 -26.06
C ARG A 56 27.30 -14.33 -27.23
N LEU A 57 25.98 -14.19 -27.14
CA LEU A 57 25.17 -13.50 -28.15
C LEU A 57 25.45 -11.99 -28.16
N SER A 58 25.73 -11.40 -27.00
CA SER A 58 26.11 -10.00 -26.82
C SER A 58 27.32 -9.63 -27.69
N LEU A 59 28.31 -10.53 -27.83
CA LEU A 59 29.48 -10.32 -28.69
C LEU A 59 29.15 -10.06 -30.17
N LEU A 60 28.00 -10.53 -30.66
CA LEU A 60 27.56 -10.32 -32.05
C LEU A 60 26.80 -9.00 -32.24
N VAL A 61 26.32 -8.40 -31.15
CA VAL A 61 25.47 -7.21 -31.18
C VAL A 61 26.20 -6.01 -31.79
N PRO A 62 27.48 -5.71 -31.52
CA PRO A 62 28.20 -4.62 -32.19
C PRO A 62 28.29 -4.79 -33.71
N ILE A 63 28.35 -6.02 -34.19
CA ILE A 63 28.68 -6.38 -35.58
C ILE A 63 27.44 -6.30 -36.49
N ILE A 64 26.28 -6.74 -36.01
CA ILE A 64 25.06 -6.86 -36.82
C ILE A 64 24.20 -5.59 -36.69
N PRO A 65 23.82 -4.92 -37.80
CA PRO A 65 22.91 -3.76 -37.77
C PRO A 65 21.49 -4.12 -37.29
N LEU A 66 20.90 -3.27 -36.44
CA LEU A 66 19.55 -3.48 -35.88
C LEU A 66 18.45 -3.50 -36.95
N THR A 67 18.61 -2.72 -38.02
CA THR A 67 17.67 -2.69 -39.16
C THR A 67 17.54 -4.05 -39.86
N ILE A 68 18.56 -4.90 -39.77
CA ILE A 68 18.56 -6.26 -40.33
C ILE A 68 18.11 -7.27 -39.29
N SER A 69 18.63 -7.19 -38.06
CA SER A 69 18.37 -8.19 -37.02
C SER A 69 16.98 -8.09 -36.41
N MET A 70 16.46 -6.88 -36.16
CA MET A 70 15.19 -6.70 -35.44
C MET A 70 13.97 -7.32 -36.13
N PRO A 71 13.79 -7.23 -37.46
CA PRO A 71 12.69 -7.94 -38.14
C PRO A 71 12.78 -9.46 -38.02
N ILE A 72 14.01 -10.01 -38.01
CA ILE A 72 14.25 -11.45 -37.89
C ILE A 72 13.96 -11.90 -36.45
N VAL A 73 14.49 -11.17 -35.46
CA VAL A 73 14.32 -11.48 -34.03
C VAL A 73 12.84 -11.54 -33.68
N GLN A 74 12.06 -10.53 -34.01
CA GLN A 74 10.64 -10.46 -33.66
C GLN A 74 9.79 -11.54 -34.34
N ARG A 75 10.27 -12.11 -35.45
CA ARG A 75 9.58 -13.17 -36.19
C ARG A 75 10.00 -14.58 -35.76
N MET A 76 11.25 -14.77 -35.36
CA MET A 76 11.85 -16.10 -35.13
C MET A 76 12.16 -16.40 -33.66
N VAL A 77 12.33 -15.39 -32.81
CA VAL A 77 12.65 -15.56 -31.40
C VAL A 77 11.35 -15.49 -30.59
N PRO A 78 11.04 -16.50 -29.74
CA PRO A 78 9.89 -16.43 -28.85
C PRO A 78 10.02 -15.28 -27.83
N PRO A 79 8.92 -14.60 -27.44
CA PRO A 79 8.95 -13.48 -26.49
C PRO A 79 9.63 -13.82 -25.16
N VAL A 80 9.47 -15.05 -24.66
CA VAL A 80 10.14 -15.55 -23.45
C VAL A 80 11.67 -15.42 -23.54
N MET A 81 12.24 -15.81 -24.68
CA MET A 81 13.68 -15.77 -24.90
C MET A 81 14.16 -14.33 -25.10
N ALA A 82 13.37 -13.51 -25.81
CA ALA A 82 13.70 -12.11 -26.02
C ALA A 82 13.67 -11.30 -24.72
N GLY A 83 12.69 -11.51 -23.84
CA GLY A 83 12.62 -10.85 -22.54
C GLY A 83 13.84 -11.16 -21.67
N ARG A 84 14.20 -12.44 -21.56
CA ARG A 84 15.39 -12.87 -20.81
C ARG A 84 16.69 -12.32 -21.42
N ALA A 85 16.78 -12.24 -22.74
CA ALA A 85 17.94 -11.69 -23.44
C ALA A 85 18.05 -10.17 -23.29
N ALA A 86 16.92 -9.46 -23.24
CA ALA A 86 16.87 -8.01 -23.29
C ALA A 86 17.61 -7.35 -22.11
N GLY A 87 17.49 -7.91 -20.89
CA GLY A 87 18.23 -7.42 -19.73
C GLY A 87 19.74 -7.61 -19.88
N ALA A 88 20.18 -8.85 -20.12
CA ALA A 88 21.60 -9.18 -20.21
C ALA A 88 22.32 -8.46 -21.36
N ILE A 89 21.73 -8.45 -22.56
CA ILE A 89 22.30 -7.76 -23.73
C ILE A 89 22.18 -6.25 -23.59
N GLY A 90 21.09 -5.79 -22.99
CA GLY A 90 20.80 -4.37 -22.83
C GLY A 90 21.85 -3.65 -21.98
N VAL A 91 22.23 -4.26 -20.85
CA VAL A 91 23.25 -3.73 -19.94
C VAL A 91 24.63 -3.65 -20.62
N ASP A 92 25.01 -4.66 -21.42
CA ASP A 92 26.29 -4.66 -22.16
C ASP A 92 26.33 -3.61 -23.29
N HIS A 93 25.16 -3.34 -23.90
CA HIS A 93 25.04 -2.45 -25.07
C HIS A 93 23.90 -1.42 -24.94
N PRO A 94 23.96 -0.47 -23.98
CA PRO A 94 22.84 0.37 -23.61
C PRO A 94 22.25 1.18 -24.77
N ARG A 95 23.10 1.78 -25.61
CA ARG A 95 22.65 2.60 -26.75
C ARG A 95 21.91 1.77 -27.81
N LYS A 96 22.40 0.55 -28.10
CA LYS A 96 21.73 -0.35 -29.05
C LYS A 96 20.43 -0.88 -28.47
N ALA A 97 20.37 -1.10 -27.15
CA ALA A 97 19.14 -1.48 -26.47
C ALA A 97 18.06 -0.39 -26.62
N ALA A 98 18.42 0.87 -26.35
CA ALA A 98 17.51 2.01 -26.53
C ALA A 98 17.03 2.16 -27.98
N GLU A 99 17.92 2.02 -28.97
CA GLU A 99 17.55 2.04 -30.39
C GLU A 99 16.62 0.86 -30.75
N ALA A 100 16.92 -0.34 -30.27
CA ALA A 100 16.12 -1.54 -30.52
C ALA A 100 14.69 -1.39 -29.99
N VAL A 101 14.49 -0.80 -28.81
CA VAL A 101 13.16 -0.49 -28.26
C VAL A 101 12.34 0.37 -29.22
N GLY A 102 12.97 1.30 -29.94
CA GLY A 102 12.32 2.10 -30.97
C GLY A 102 11.78 1.30 -32.16
N MET A 103 12.36 0.13 -32.43
CA MET A 103 12.06 -0.74 -33.57
C MET A 103 11.16 -1.93 -33.22
N LEU A 104 10.86 -2.14 -31.94
CA LEU A 104 10.00 -3.22 -31.49
C LEU A 104 8.54 -2.92 -31.80
N ASP A 105 7.84 -3.96 -32.27
CA ASP A 105 6.39 -4.01 -32.27
C ASP A 105 5.90 -4.02 -30.80
N PRO A 106 4.99 -3.12 -30.41
CA PRO A 106 4.52 -3.03 -29.03
C PRO A 106 3.89 -4.34 -28.54
N ALA A 107 3.21 -5.09 -29.42
CA ALA A 107 2.56 -6.32 -29.04
C ALA A 107 3.57 -7.44 -28.74
N TYR A 108 4.67 -7.50 -29.49
CA TYR A 108 5.79 -8.39 -29.22
C TYR A 108 6.54 -8.01 -27.94
N ALA A 109 6.85 -6.71 -27.76
CA ALA A 109 7.53 -6.22 -26.57
C ALA A 109 6.70 -6.46 -25.29
N ALA A 110 5.39 -6.20 -25.32
CA ALA A 110 4.50 -6.50 -24.22
C ALA A 110 4.43 -8.00 -23.90
N ALA A 111 4.55 -8.88 -24.90
CA ALA A 111 4.61 -10.33 -24.67
C ALA A 111 5.95 -10.79 -24.06
N ALA A 112 7.02 -10.00 -24.24
CA ALA A 112 8.35 -10.28 -23.71
C ALA A 112 8.54 -9.72 -22.28
N ALA A 113 7.84 -8.63 -21.94
CA ALA A 113 7.98 -7.91 -20.68
C ALA A 113 7.88 -8.77 -19.40
N PRO A 114 6.97 -9.76 -19.28
CA PRO A 114 6.88 -10.60 -18.07
C PRO A 114 8.15 -11.42 -17.80
N TYR A 115 9.00 -11.60 -18.81
CA TYR A 115 10.24 -12.39 -18.74
C TYR A 115 11.49 -11.51 -18.70
N MET A 116 11.32 -10.21 -18.53
CA MET A 116 12.43 -9.27 -18.37
C MET A 116 12.73 -9.11 -16.89
N ASP A 117 14.02 -8.96 -16.56
CA ASP A 117 14.45 -8.53 -15.24
C ASP A 117 14.23 -7.01 -15.08
N PRO A 118 13.33 -6.56 -14.19
CA PRO A 118 13.09 -5.14 -13.96
C PRO A 118 14.35 -4.38 -13.56
N HIS A 119 15.26 -5.01 -12.81
CA HIS A 119 16.50 -4.38 -12.36
C HIS A 119 17.44 -4.06 -13.53
N SER A 120 17.66 -5.04 -14.41
CA SER A 120 18.46 -4.83 -15.63
C SER A 120 17.86 -3.76 -16.55
N VAL A 121 16.52 -3.69 -16.67
CA VAL A 121 15.84 -2.66 -17.46
C VAL A 121 15.96 -1.29 -16.80
N GLY A 122 15.89 -1.23 -15.48
CA GLY A 122 16.05 0.01 -14.71
C GLY A 122 17.39 0.71 -14.98
N GLN A 123 18.46 -0.04 -15.22
CA GLN A 123 19.77 0.53 -15.62
C GLN A 123 19.76 1.25 -16.97
N LEU A 124 18.72 1.04 -17.78
CA LEU A 124 18.53 1.65 -19.09
C LEU A 124 17.47 2.75 -19.10
N ALA A 125 16.82 3.02 -17.95
CA ALA A 125 15.66 3.91 -17.88
C ALA A 125 15.97 5.33 -18.38
N ASP A 126 17.14 5.88 -18.03
CA ASP A 126 17.56 7.25 -18.41
C ASP A 126 17.81 7.45 -19.90
N ILE A 127 18.04 6.36 -20.65
CA ILE A 127 18.30 6.42 -22.10
C ILE A 127 17.15 5.82 -22.92
N ALA A 128 16.13 5.27 -22.26
CA ALA A 128 15.02 4.63 -22.92
C ALA A 128 14.17 5.66 -23.68
N PRO A 129 13.83 5.43 -24.96
CA PRO A 129 13.05 6.40 -25.71
C PRO A 129 11.60 6.41 -25.22
N VAL A 130 11.17 7.53 -24.65
CA VAL A 130 9.85 7.73 -24.02
C VAL A 130 8.68 7.25 -24.90
N LYS A 131 8.58 7.73 -26.15
CA LYS A 131 7.46 7.39 -27.04
C LYS A 131 7.32 5.88 -27.32
N PRO A 132 8.38 5.15 -27.71
CA PRO A 132 8.35 3.70 -27.78
C PRO A 132 7.93 3.02 -26.47
N VAL A 133 8.49 3.44 -25.33
CA VAL A 133 8.14 2.89 -24.02
C VAL A 133 6.65 3.08 -23.74
N MET A 134 6.09 4.25 -24.06
CA MET A 134 4.66 4.50 -23.86
C MET A 134 3.76 3.63 -24.73
N ARG A 135 4.18 3.28 -25.96
CA ARG A 135 3.43 2.31 -26.79
C ARG A 135 3.39 0.93 -26.14
N ILE A 136 4.48 0.51 -25.49
CA ILE A 136 4.56 -0.80 -24.81
C ILE A 136 3.70 -0.79 -23.56
N ILE A 137 3.78 0.27 -22.74
CA ILE A 137 2.95 0.43 -21.53
C ILE A 137 1.47 0.37 -21.90
N ASN A 138 1.03 1.17 -22.88
CA ASN A 138 -0.37 1.18 -23.31
C ASN A 138 -0.83 -0.19 -23.85
N GLU A 139 0.05 -0.95 -24.51
CA GLU A 139 -0.27 -2.31 -24.95
C GLU A 139 -0.37 -3.31 -23.79
N LEU A 140 0.45 -3.18 -22.73
CA LEU A 140 0.31 -3.97 -21.50
C LEU A 140 -1.01 -3.68 -20.79
N LEU A 141 -1.33 -2.39 -20.60
CA LEU A 141 -2.56 -1.97 -19.92
C LEU A 141 -3.81 -2.41 -20.70
N LYS A 142 -3.80 -2.27 -22.03
CA LYS A 142 -4.86 -2.77 -22.92
C LYS A 142 -5.11 -4.28 -22.78
N ARG A 143 -4.10 -5.07 -22.42
CA ARG A 143 -4.22 -6.52 -22.19
C ARG A 143 -4.68 -6.87 -20.77
N GLY A 144 -4.83 -5.89 -19.89
CA GLY A 144 -5.04 -6.12 -18.46
C GLY A 144 -3.82 -6.68 -17.75
N ASP A 145 -2.62 -6.55 -18.33
CA ASP A 145 -1.39 -7.12 -17.76
C ASP A 145 -0.74 -6.20 -16.71
N TYR A 146 -1.49 -5.93 -15.65
CA TYR A 146 -1.12 -4.92 -14.65
C TYR A 146 0.04 -5.35 -13.74
N VAL A 147 0.14 -6.66 -13.45
CA VAL A 147 1.19 -7.20 -12.57
C VAL A 147 2.57 -7.06 -13.20
N THR A 148 2.68 -7.22 -14.53
CA THR A 148 3.95 -7.07 -15.24
C THR A 148 4.47 -5.64 -15.16
N ALA A 149 3.58 -4.65 -15.26
CA ALA A 149 3.98 -3.24 -15.22
C ALA A 149 4.41 -2.76 -13.82
N GLY A 150 3.88 -3.36 -12.74
CA GLY A 150 4.13 -2.94 -11.37
C GLY A 150 5.61 -2.82 -10.98
N PRO A 151 6.43 -3.88 -11.13
CA PRO A 151 7.85 -3.85 -10.78
C PRO A 151 8.68 -2.79 -11.53
N PHE A 152 8.27 -2.39 -12.75
CA PHE A 152 8.99 -1.36 -13.51
C PHE A 152 8.76 0.06 -12.99
N LEU A 153 7.70 0.29 -12.20
CA LEU A 153 7.43 1.61 -11.60
C LEU A 153 8.57 2.07 -10.68
N ALA A 154 9.31 1.13 -10.09
CA ALA A 154 10.47 1.45 -9.27
C ALA A 154 11.61 2.16 -10.03
N TYR A 155 11.57 2.14 -11.37
CA TYR A 155 12.56 2.74 -12.25
C TYR A 155 11.96 3.82 -13.16
N ALA A 156 10.76 4.33 -12.82
CA ALA A 156 10.12 5.38 -13.60
C ALA A 156 10.88 6.71 -13.44
N THR A 157 11.45 7.21 -14.53
CA THR A 157 12.10 8.53 -14.56
C THR A 157 11.03 9.65 -14.54
N PRO A 158 11.36 10.88 -14.10
CA PRO A 158 10.42 12.00 -14.14
C PRO A 158 9.80 12.23 -15.52
N GLU A 159 10.59 12.04 -16.58
CA GLU A 159 10.15 12.16 -17.96
C GLU A 159 9.12 11.08 -18.33
N LEU A 160 9.32 9.84 -17.89
CA LEU A 160 8.35 8.75 -18.08
C LEU A 160 7.07 8.98 -17.26
N VAL A 161 7.18 9.50 -16.03
CA VAL A 161 6.01 9.82 -15.20
C VAL A 161 5.16 10.91 -15.87
N HIS A 162 5.79 11.96 -16.39
CA HIS A 162 5.08 13.00 -17.15
C HIS A 162 4.44 12.45 -18.43
N ALA A 163 5.13 11.57 -19.15
CA ALA A 163 4.58 10.92 -20.33
C ALA A 163 3.38 10.02 -19.99
N VAL A 164 3.42 9.29 -18.86
CA VAL A 164 2.28 8.51 -18.37
C VAL A 164 1.06 9.39 -18.11
N GLU A 165 1.25 10.55 -17.50
CA GLU A 165 0.15 11.50 -17.23
C GLU A 165 -0.56 11.94 -18.52
N THR A 166 0.18 12.07 -19.62
CA THR A 166 -0.33 12.59 -20.90
C THR A 166 -0.83 11.49 -21.85
N ASP A 167 -0.09 10.38 -21.96
CA ASP A 167 -0.24 9.38 -23.01
C ASP A 167 -0.98 8.10 -22.55
N VAL A 168 -1.19 7.90 -21.24
CA VAL A 168 -1.95 6.75 -20.72
C VAL A 168 -3.40 7.13 -20.47
N HIS A 169 -4.31 6.34 -21.02
CA HIS A 169 -5.76 6.56 -20.90
C HIS A 169 -6.46 5.55 -19.97
N ASP A 170 -5.75 4.50 -19.54
CA ASP A 170 -6.28 3.47 -18.64
C ASP A 170 -5.97 3.81 -17.16
N ASP A 171 -6.86 4.60 -16.55
CA ASP A 171 -6.76 5.05 -15.16
C ASP A 171 -6.81 3.86 -14.18
N GLU A 172 -7.69 2.89 -14.46
CA GLU A 172 -7.80 1.66 -13.67
C GLU A 172 -6.51 0.84 -13.75
N GLY A 173 -5.94 0.70 -14.94
CA GLY A 173 -4.69 0.00 -15.15
C GLY A 173 -3.52 0.61 -14.40
N LEU A 174 -3.42 1.95 -14.34
CA LEU A 174 -2.38 2.63 -13.55
C LEU A 174 -2.48 2.29 -12.07
N ILE A 175 -3.68 2.32 -11.49
CA ILE A 175 -3.92 2.03 -10.07
C ILE A 175 -3.58 0.56 -9.77
N ARG A 176 -4.07 -0.37 -10.60
CA ARG A 176 -3.79 -1.80 -10.43
C ARG A 176 -2.31 -2.11 -10.58
N SER A 177 -1.63 -1.51 -11.55
CA SER A 177 -0.18 -1.68 -11.71
C SER A 177 0.58 -1.15 -10.50
N ALA A 178 0.20 0.02 -9.97
CA ALA A 178 0.81 0.57 -8.76
C ALA A 178 0.65 -0.35 -7.54
N SER A 179 -0.47 -1.10 -7.40
CA SER A 179 -0.62 -2.05 -6.29
C SER A 179 0.39 -3.21 -6.31
N TYR A 180 0.98 -3.52 -7.46
CA TYR A 180 2.04 -4.52 -7.58
C TYR A 180 3.46 -3.94 -7.46
N SER A 181 3.63 -2.62 -7.37
CA SER A 181 4.92 -2.05 -6.97
C SER A 181 5.10 -2.24 -5.47
N TYR A 182 6.27 -2.72 -5.03
CA TYR A 182 6.55 -2.89 -3.60
C TYR A 182 6.91 -1.57 -2.90
N SER A 183 7.74 -0.73 -3.54
CA SER A 183 8.29 0.48 -2.92
C SER A 183 7.22 1.58 -2.75
N GLY A 184 6.85 1.84 -1.49
CA GLY A 184 5.98 2.97 -1.11
C GLY A 184 6.63 4.32 -1.44
N GLU A 185 7.95 4.46 -1.23
CA GLU A 185 8.70 5.70 -1.54
C GLU A 185 8.62 6.07 -3.02
N ASN A 186 8.82 5.11 -3.92
CA ASN A 186 8.71 5.35 -5.36
C ASN A 186 7.28 5.69 -5.77
N ILE A 187 6.29 5.02 -5.16
CA ILE A 187 4.88 5.37 -5.36
C ILE A 187 4.63 6.81 -4.90
N SER A 188 5.12 7.22 -3.73
CA SER A 188 5.00 8.59 -3.21
C SER A 188 5.57 9.62 -4.17
N VAL A 189 6.75 9.36 -4.77
CA VAL A 189 7.36 10.25 -5.78
C VAL A 189 6.45 10.40 -7.00
N ILE A 190 5.94 9.29 -7.54
CA ILE A 190 5.06 9.30 -8.71
C ILE A 190 3.76 10.04 -8.40
N VAL A 191 3.12 9.73 -7.28
CA VAL A 191 1.85 10.35 -6.87
C VAL A 191 2.04 11.84 -6.60
N ARG A 192 3.15 12.26 -5.97
CA ARG A 192 3.47 13.67 -5.73
C ARG A 192 3.65 14.44 -7.06
N HIS A 193 4.23 13.82 -8.08
CA HIS A 193 4.24 14.38 -9.43
C HIS A 193 2.82 14.53 -10.01
N LEU A 194 1.97 13.51 -9.88
CA LEU A 194 0.59 13.55 -10.38
C LEU A 194 -0.32 14.56 -9.64
N LEU A 195 -0.01 14.84 -8.37
CA LEU A 195 -0.66 15.87 -7.56
C LEU A 195 -0.25 17.28 -8.02
N ALA A 196 1.03 17.49 -8.32
CA ALA A 196 1.57 18.76 -8.80
C ALA A 196 1.32 19.02 -10.30
N GLY A 197 0.97 17.97 -11.06
CA GLY A 197 0.76 18.03 -12.50
C GLY A 197 -0.40 18.93 -12.92
N GLU A 198 -0.21 19.68 -14.00
CA GLU A 198 -1.23 20.58 -14.56
C GLU A 198 -2.47 19.83 -15.08
N GLY A 199 -2.34 18.54 -15.39
CA GLY A 199 -3.38 17.71 -16.00
C GLY A 199 -4.54 17.34 -15.07
N ARG A 200 -4.46 17.69 -13.78
CA ARG A 200 -5.43 17.29 -12.73
C ARG A 200 -5.73 15.79 -12.79
N ARG A 201 -4.68 14.98 -12.95
CA ARG A 201 -4.81 13.52 -13.09
C ARG A 201 -5.35 12.88 -11.83
N MET A 202 -4.92 13.32 -10.65
CA MET A 202 -5.32 12.72 -9.37
C MET A 202 -6.84 12.76 -9.13
N PRO A 203 -7.56 13.89 -9.32
CA PRO A 203 -9.02 13.91 -9.29
C PRO A 203 -9.71 12.89 -10.20
N LYS A 204 -9.16 12.61 -11.39
CA LYS A 204 -9.72 11.60 -12.31
C LYS A 204 -9.50 10.19 -11.80
N LEU A 205 -8.32 9.89 -11.27
CA LEU A 205 -8.02 8.61 -10.64
C LEU A 205 -8.95 8.36 -9.45
N VAL A 206 -9.15 9.36 -8.59
CA VAL A 206 -10.08 9.28 -7.46
C VAL A 206 -11.52 8.99 -7.91
N ARG A 207 -12.01 9.67 -8.96
CA ARG A 207 -13.34 9.35 -9.53
C ARG A 207 -13.42 7.93 -10.09
N THR A 208 -12.34 7.45 -10.71
CA THR A 208 -12.24 6.08 -11.21
C THR A 208 -12.30 5.06 -10.06
N ILE A 209 -11.71 5.38 -8.91
CA ILE A 209 -11.77 4.54 -7.69
C ILE A 209 -13.18 4.51 -7.11
N LEU A 210 -13.81 5.69 -6.93
CA LEU A 210 -15.16 5.80 -6.36
C LEU A 210 -16.19 5.02 -7.18
N SER A 211 -16.11 5.08 -8.52
CA SER A 211 -16.98 4.33 -9.44
C SER A 211 -16.49 2.92 -9.79
N GLY A 212 -15.35 2.51 -9.24
CA GLY A 212 -14.63 1.30 -9.58
C GLY A 212 -15.18 0.02 -8.97
N SER A 213 -14.66 -1.11 -9.44
CA SER A 213 -14.90 -2.44 -8.84
C SER A 213 -14.30 -2.57 -7.44
N LYS A 214 -14.76 -3.58 -6.68
CA LYS A 214 -14.18 -3.93 -5.36
C LYS A 214 -12.66 -4.13 -5.46
N GLU A 215 -12.20 -4.84 -6.47
CA GLU A 215 -10.79 -5.14 -6.66
C GLU A 215 -9.97 -3.89 -6.95
N LEU A 216 -10.52 -2.94 -7.74
CA LEU A 216 -9.87 -1.67 -8.00
C LEU A 216 -9.78 -0.80 -6.74
N ARG A 217 -10.85 -0.74 -5.96
CA ARG A 217 -10.87 0.00 -4.68
C ARG A 217 -9.83 -0.55 -3.71
N LEU A 218 -9.74 -1.87 -3.57
CA LEU A 218 -8.72 -2.51 -2.72
C LEU A 218 -7.29 -2.29 -3.25
N ALA A 219 -7.10 -2.32 -4.56
CA ALA A 219 -5.81 -1.97 -5.16
C ALA A 219 -5.42 -0.51 -4.86
N ALA A 220 -6.37 0.43 -4.94
CA ALA A 220 -6.14 1.83 -4.59
C ALA A 220 -5.76 2.00 -3.12
N LEU A 221 -6.48 1.37 -2.20
CA LEU A 221 -6.17 1.41 -0.77
C LEU A 221 -4.75 0.87 -0.50
N SER A 222 -4.37 -0.24 -1.15
CA SER A 222 -3.01 -0.80 -1.04
C SER A 222 -1.94 0.21 -1.45
N VAL A 223 -2.19 1.03 -2.47
CA VAL A 223 -1.27 2.08 -2.92
C VAL A 223 -1.25 3.22 -1.89
N PHE A 224 -2.41 3.76 -1.52
CA PHE A 224 -2.51 4.94 -0.66
C PHE A 224 -1.97 4.70 0.74
N SER A 225 -2.26 3.55 1.35
CA SER A 225 -1.83 3.24 2.72
C SER A 225 -0.31 3.07 2.88
N ARG A 226 0.46 3.15 1.78
CA ARG A 226 1.92 3.03 1.75
C ARG A 226 2.64 4.31 1.31
N CYS A 227 1.89 5.34 0.92
CA CYS A 227 2.45 6.63 0.53
C CYS A 227 2.99 7.39 1.75
N ASP A 228 3.80 8.42 1.48
CA ASP A 228 4.26 9.36 2.49
C ASP A 228 3.08 10.15 3.08
N LEU A 229 3.26 10.69 4.29
CA LEU A 229 2.21 11.37 5.06
C LEU A 229 1.53 12.50 4.28
N ASP A 230 2.31 13.39 3.66
CA ASP A 230 1.80 14.53 2.89
C ASP A 230 1.04 14.09 1.62
N VAL A 231 1.43 12.94 1.06
CA VAL A 231 0.77 12.36 -0.10
C VAL A 231 -0.57 11.73 0.29
N ILE A 232 -0.64 11.04 1.43
CA ILE A 232 -1.89 10.51 1.98
C ILE A 232 -2.87 11.64 2.29
N GLU A 233 -2.41 12.69 2.98
CA GLU A 233 -3.23 13.85 3.31
C GLU A 233 -3.83 14.48 2.05
N ALA A 234 -3.02 14.74 1.03
CA ALA A 234 -3.47 15.32 -0.23
C ALA A 234 -4.44 14.42 -1.02
N ILE A 235 -4.21 13.11 -1.06
CA ILE A 235 -5.17 12.16 -1.67
C ILE A 235 -6.48 12.15 -0.88
N GLY A 236 -6.39 12.15 0.45
CA GLY A 236 -7.54 12.20 1.36
C GLY A 236 -8.40 13.42 1.08
N ASP A 237 -7.82 14.61 1.02
CA ASP A 237 -8.54 15.85 0.72
C ASP A 237 -9.27 15.75 -0.63
N ILE A 238 -8.60 15.29 -1.68
CA ILE A 238 -9.23 15.11 -3.00
C ILE A 238 -10.36 14.07 -2.95
N LEU A 239 -10.17 12.97 -2.22
CA LEU A 239 -11.16 11.90 -2.07
C LEU A 239 -12.44 12.42 -1.42
N PHE A 240 -12.31 13.14 -0.31
CA PHE A 240 -13.46 13.67 0.45
C PHE A 240 -14.07 14.93 -0.17
N ASP A 241 -13.31 15.71 -0.94
CA ASP A 241 -13.84 16.84 -1.72
C ASP A 241 -14.69 16.36 -2.92
N LEU A 242 -14.35 15.23 -3.51
CA LEU A 242 -15.05 14.68 -4.69
C LEU A 242 -16.16 13.70 -4.32
N GLY A 243 -15.95 12.85 -3.32
CA GLY A 243 -16.89 11.82 -2.92
C GLY A 243 -18.08 12.37 -2.15
N SER A 244 -19.29 11.93 -2.51
CA SER A 244 -20.47 12.10 -1.66
C SER A 244 -20.39 11.20 -0.42
N ALA A 245 -21.17 11.52 0.62
CA ALA A 245 -21.21 10.71 1.83
C ALA A 245 -21.56 9.23 1.55
N ASP A 246 -22.47 8.98 0.60
CA ASP A 246 -22.85 7.62 0.20
C ASP A 246 -21.71 6.89 -0.52
N GLU A 247 -21.00 7.56 -1.43
CA GLU A 247 -19.83 7.00 -2.14
C GLU A 247 -18.69 6.68 -1.17
N ILE A 248 -18.43 7.56 -0.18
CA ILE A 248 -17.43 7.32 0.86
C ILE A 248 -17.85 6.17 1.77
N GLY A 249 -19.12 6.11 2.16
CA GLY A 249 -19.66 5.02 2.97
C GLY A 249 -19.51 3.66 2.27
N ASP A 250 -19.88 3.59 0.98
CA ASP A 250 -19.72 2.40 0.14
C ASP A 250 -18.25 2.00 -0.06
N LEU A 251 -17.35 2.99 -0.20
CA LEU A 251 -15.91 2.75 -0.30
C LEU A 251 -15.35 2.14 1.00
N VAL A 252 -15.70 2.71 2.15
CA VAL A 252 -15.28 2.19 3.46
C VAL A 252 -15.85 0.79 3.69
N ALA A 253 -17.13 0.57 3.42
CA ALA A 253 -17.76 -0.75 3.51
C ALA A 253 -17.04 -1.78 2.63
N THR A 254 -16.64 -1.39 1.42
CA THR A 254 -15.85 -2.24 0.50
C THR A 254 -14.50 -2.65 1.12
N PHE A 255 -13.82 -1.71 1.80
CA PHE A 255 -12.53 -1.97 2.44
C PHE A 255 -12.66 -2.90 3.65
N LEU A 256 -13.68 -2.67 4.48
CA LEU A 256 -13.97 -3.51 5.65
C LEU A 256 -14.32 -4.94 5.23
N ALA A 257 -15.17 -5.11 4.22
CA ALA A 257 -15.53 -6.42 3.65
C ALA A 257 -14.42 -7.04 2.76
N GLY A 258 -13.30 -6.35 2.55
CA GLY A 258 -12.15 -6.79 1.76
C GLY A 258 -10.95 -7.22 2.61
N ASP A 259 -11.15 -7.34 3.93
CA ASP A 259 -10.12 -7.66 4.93
C ASP A 259 -8.95 -6.66 4.91
N ALA A 260 -9.25 -5.39 4.64
CA ALA A 260 -8.27 -4.31 4.53
C ALA A 260 -8.46 -3.26 5.63
N VAL A 261 -8.97 -3.67 6.79
CA VAL A 261 -9.28 -2.77 7.91
C VAL A 261 -8.02 -2.10 8.44
N SER A 262 -6.92 -2.85 8.59
CA SER A 262 -5.65 -2.31 9.07
C SER A 262 -5.07 -1.26 8.10
N GLU A 263 -5.15 -1.50 6.79
CA GLU A 263 -4.76 -0.56 5.74
C GLU A 263 -5.66 0.67 5.72
N THR A 264 -6.97 0.49 5.94
CA THR A 264 -7.93 1.59 6.08
C THR A 264 -7.54 2.46 7.26
N LEU A 265 -7.25 1.87 8.42
CA LEU A 265 -6.84 2.60 9.61
C LEU A 265 -5.49 3.32 9.42
N ARG A 266 -4.51 2.70 8.75
CA ARG A 266 -3.25 3.38 8.40
C ARG A 266 -3.47 4.59 7.49
N PHE A 267 -4.38 4.48 6.51
CA PHE A 267 -4.74 5.59 5.65
C PHE A 267 -5.47 6.70 6.43
N VAL A 268 -6.47 6.32 7.26
CA VAL A 268 -7.25 7.25 8.10
C VAL A 268 -6.36 8.01 9.07
N ALA A 269 -5.33 7.36 9.63
CA ALA A 269 -4.41 7.96 10.59
C ALA A 269 -3.69 9.22 10.10
N HIS A 270 -3.68 9.48 8.79
CA HIS A 270 -2.93 10.56 8.15
C HIS A 270 -3.85 11.44 7.28
N LEU A 271 -5.17 11.31 7.44
CA LEU A 271 -6.13 12.21 6.83
C LEU A 271 -6.07 13.60 7.49
N SER A 272 -6.42 14.63 6.72
CA SER A 272 -6.58 15.97 7.26
C SER A 272 -7.72 16.03 8.29
N PRO A 273 -7.71 17.01 9.22
CA PRO A 273 -8.80 17.19 10.18
C PRO A 273 -10.19 17.28 9.52
N SER A 274 -10.30 17.96 8.38
CA SER A 274 -11.56 18.08 7.63
C SER A 274 -12.04 16.75 7.04
N ALA A 275 -11.14 15.95 6.49
CA ALA A 275 -11.48 14.62 5.98
C ALA A 275 -11.89 13.67 7.12
N LEU A 276 -11.21 13.75 8.27
CA LEU A 276 -11.58 13.02 9.47
C LEU A 276 -12.96 13.42 10.00
N ASP A 277 -13.29 14.71 10.04
CA ASP A 277 -14.60 15.19 10.48
C ASP A 277 -15.72 14.68 9.55
N LEU A 278 -15.50 14.68 8.23
CA LEU A 278 -16.43 14.14 7.25
C LEU A 278 -16.62 12.62 7.40
N LEU A 279 -15.53 11.88 7.62
CA LEU A 279 -15.60 10.44 7.86
C LEU A 279 -16.28 10.12 9.19
N ALA A 280 -15.97 10.87 10.25
CA ALA A 280 -16.57 10.72 11.59
C ALA A 280 -18.09 10.94 11.58
N ALA A 281 -18.58 11.82 10.71
CA ALA A 281 -20.00 12.09 10.49
C ALA A 281 -20.69 11.08 9.56
N ASN A 282 -19.95 10.16 8.92
CA ASN A 282 -20.53 9.20 7.99
C ASN A 282 -21.29 8.07 8.72
N SER A 283 -22.48 7.72 8.22
CA SER A 283 -23.34 6.68 8.80
C SER A 283 -22.68 5.31 8.90
N ILE A 284 -21.68 5.02 8.06
CA ILE A 284 -20.95 3.75 8.08
C ILE A 284 -20.34 3.45 9.46
N LEU A 285 -19.97 4.49 10.23
CA LEU A 285 -19.40 4.33 11.58
C LEU A 285 -20.44 4.05 12.66
N ALA A 286 -21.73 4.28 12.40
CA ALA A 286 -22.80 3.90 13.32
C ALA A 286 -23.13 2.40 13.22
N GLU A 287 -22.74 1.75 12.12
CA GLU A 287 -23.02 0.33 11.88
C GLU A 287 -22.23 -0.56 12.87
N PRO A 288 -22.89 -1.55 13.51
CA PRO A 288 -22.21 -2.47 14.42
C PRO A 288 -21.07 -3.25 13.77
N GLU A 289 -21.29 -3.76 12.56
CA GLU A 289 -20.29 -4.54 11.84
C GLU A 289 -19.01 -3.72 11.58
N SER A 290 -19.15 -2.43 11.29
CA SER A 290 -18.01 -1.53 11.10
C SER A 290 -17.21 -1.34 12.38
N ILE A 291 -17.88 -1.08 13.51
CA ILE A 291 -17.22 -0.92 14.82
C ILE A 291 -16.49 -2.20 15.22
N ASP A 292 -17.13 -3.35 15.04
CA ASP A 292 -16.56 -4.64 15.39
C ASP A 292 -15.33 -4.95 14.52
N ALA A 293 -15.39 -4.65 13.22
CA ALA A 293 -14.26 -4.80 12.31
C ALA A 293 -13.08 -3.90 12.70
N LEU A 294 -13.35 -2.61 12.98
CA LEU A 294 -12.33 -1.65 13.40
C LEU A 294 -11.68 -2.05 14.73
N ALA A 295 -12.48 -2.51 15.70
CA ALA A 295 -12.00 -2.98 17.00
C ALA A 295 -11.16 -4.26 16.86
N ALA A 296 -11.60 -5.23 16.05
CA ALA A 296 -10.83 -6.45 15.79
C ALA A 296 -9.45 -6.12 15.20
N ALA A 297 -9.38 -5.21 14.23
CA ALA A 297 -8.13 -4.84 13.57
C ALA A 297 -7.08 -4.22 14.51
N VAL A 298 -7.51 -3.35 15.45
CA VAL A 298 -6.58 -2.81 16.47
C VAL A 298 -6.20 -3.85 17.52
N SER A 299 -7.09 -4.78 17.86
CA SER A 299 -6.81 -5.83 18.86
C SER A 299 -5.70 -6.77 18.42
N GLU A 300 -5.57 -7.01 17.12
CA GLU A 300 -4.55 -7.88 16.52
C GLU A 300 -3.26 -7.12 16.17
N SER A 301 -3.21 -5.80 16.37
CA SER A 301 -2.14 -4.93 15.90
C SER A 301 -1.42 -4.19 17.03
N THR A 302 -0.09 -4.16 16.95
CA THR A 302 0.77 -3.31 17.78
C THR A 302 1.26 -2.07 17.05
N GLU A 303 0.83 -1.87 15.79
CA GLU A 303 1.30 -0.77 14.96
C GLU A 303 0.65 0.56 15.40
N PRO A 304 1.45 1.59 15.77
CA PRO A 304 0.89 2.86 16.21
C PRO A 304 0.01 3.56 15.17
N ALA A 305 0.27 3.36 13.87
CA ALA A 305 -0.54 3.97 12.81
C ALA A 305 -1.97 3.41 12.77
N VAL A 306 -2.16 2.10 12.99
CA VAL A 306 -3.49 1.47 13.02
C VAL A 306 -4.28 2.02 14.22
N TRP A 307 -3.65 2.11 15.38
CA TRP A 307 -4.25 2.70 16.58
C TRP A 307 -4.57 4.18 16.42
N ARG A 308 -3.66 4.96 15.80
CA ARG A 308 -3.90 6.37 15.50
C ARG A 308 -5.15 6.57 14.66
N GLY A 309 -5.29 5.80 13.58
CA GLY A 309 -6.44 5.87 12.69
C GLY A 309 -7.76 5.66 13.41
N LEU A 310 -7.81 4.69 14.33
CA LEU A 310 -9.01 4.46 15.13
C LEU A 310 -9.25 5.61 16.10
N LEU A 311 -8.25 5.93 16.93
CA LEU A 311 -8.44 6.83 18.05
C LEU A 311 -8.72 8.27 17.59
N GLU A 312 -8.05 8.76 16.55
CA GLU A 312 -8.30 10.10 16.00
C GLU A 312 -9.65 10.21 15.31
N LEU A 313 -10.11 9.15 14.65
CA LEU A 313 -11.44 9.11 14.06
C LEU A 313 -12.52 9.13 15.13
N ILE A 314 -12.37 8.30 16.17
CA ILE A 314 -13.37 8.14 17.22
C ILE A 314 -13.44 9.35 18.16
N GLU A 315 -12.34 10.07 18.36
CA GLU A 315 -12.34 11.33 19.09
C GLU A 315 -13.28 12.37 18.44
N ARG A 316 -13.47 12.31 17.12
CA ARG A 316 -14.33 13.20 16.34
C ARG A 316 -15.75 12.66 16.13
N ALA A 317 -15.96 11.37 16.39
CA ALA A 317 -17.24 10.71 16.19
C ALA A 317 -18.26 11.09 17.28
N GLU A 318 -19.53 10.74 17.04
CA GLU A 318 -20.57 10.94 18.05
C GLU A 318 -20.24 10.20 19.37
N PRO A 319 -20.62 10.75 20.54
CA PRO A 319 -20.36 10.12 21.85
C PRO A 319 -20.95 8.70 22.01
N SER A 320 -21.95 8.34 21.22
CA SER A 320 -22.52 6.99 21.14
C SER A 320 -21.54 5.99 20.52
N ILE A 321 -20.86 6.39 19.43
CA ILE A 321 -19.87 5.59 18.72
C ILE A 321 -18.62 5.43 19.59
N ALA A 322 -18.13 6.53 20.18
CA ALA A 322 -16.96 6.49 21.05
C ALA A 322 -17.16 5.58 22.29
N ARG A 323 -18.36 5.58 22.88
CA ARG A 323 -18.75 4.63 23.93
C ARG A 323 -18.66 3.17 23.48
N ARG A 324 -19.14 2.86 22.29
CA ARG A 324 -19.12 1.49 21.74
C ARG A 324 -17.70 1.02 21.46
N VAL A 325 -16.84 1.88 20.91
CA VAL A 325 -15.43 1.56 20.71
C VAL A 325 -14.70 1.39 22.04
N GLY A 326 -14.93 2.29 23.02
CA GLY A 326 -14.38 2.14 24.37
C GLY A 326 -14.80 0.83 25.03
N ALA A 327 -16.06 0.42 24.88
CA ALA A 327 -16.55 -0.88 25.33
C ALA A 327 -15.84 -2.02 24.59
N ALA A 328 -15.67 -1.95 23.26
CA ALA A 328 -14.98 -2.97 22.48
C ALA A 328 -13.51 -3.13 22.89
N ILE A 329 -12.78 -2.03 23.07
CA ILE A 329 -11.39 -2.02 23.56
C ILE A 329 -11.31 -2.76 24.90
N SER A 330 -12.23 -2.47 25.82
CA SER A 330 -12.24 -3.13 27.12
C SER A 330 -12.47 -4.63 27.05
N HIS A 331 -12.91 -5.20 25.93
CA HIS A 331 -13.10 -6.64 25.74
C HIS A 331 -11.86 -7.33 25.16
N PHE A 332 -10.83 -6.60 24.75
CA PHE A 332 -9.58 -7.18 24.22
C PHE A 332 -8.92 -8.10 25.23
N ASP A 333 -8.05 -9.00 24.75
CA ASP A 333 -7.30 -9.88 25.64
C ASP A 333 -6.36 -9.08 26.55
N SER A 334 -5.97 -9.69 27.68
CA SER A 334 -5.13 -9.01 28.66
C SER A 334 -3.76 -8.62 28.11
N ALA A 335 -3.18 -9.39 27.18
CA ALA A 335 -1.86 -9.07 26.63
C ALA A 335 -1.93 -7.79 25.78
N THR A 336 -2.96 -7.66 24.95
CA THR A 336 -3.23 -6.45 24.15
C THR A 336 -3.44 -5.22 25.04
N LEU A 337 -4.28 -5.33 26.08
CA LEU A 337 -4.52 -4.23 27.02
C LEU A 337 -3.29 -3.83 27.84
N THR A 338 -2.40 -4.77 28.18
CA THR A 338 -1.12 -4.47 28.85
C THR A 338 -0.10 -3.83 27.92
N GLN A 339 -0.17 -4.07 26.60
CA GLN A 339 0.70 -3.45 25.60
C GLN A 339 0.26 -2.03 25.21
N LEU A 340 -1.00 -1.65 25.47
CA LEU A 340 -1.56 -0.33 25.13
C LEU A 340 -0.71 0.87 25.58
N PRO A 341 -0.19 0.93 26.82
CA PRO A 341 0.67 2.05 27.24
C PRO A 341 1.93 2.20 26.39
N THR A 342 2.53 1.10 25.93
CA THR A 342 3.68 1.12 25.03
C THR A 342 3.30 1.68 23.67
N VAL A 343 2.21 1.17 23.07
CA VAL A 343 1.69 1.67 21.79
C VAL A 343 1.35 3.16 21.86
N ALA A 344 0.67 3.58 22.94
CA ALA A 344 0.28 4.97 23.15
C ALA A 344 1.50 5.89 23.34
N SER A 345 2.55 5.41 24.00
CA SER A 345 3.79 6.16 24.19
C SER A 345 4.57 6.28 22.89
N THR A 346 4.78 5.18 22.16
CA THR A 346 5.50 5.15 20.88
C THR A 346 4.77 5.97 19.80
N GLY A 347 3.43 5.93 19.80
CA GLY A 347 2.60 6.63 18.82
C GLY A 347 2.20 8.06 19.20
N HIS A 348 2.55 8.54 20.39
CA HIS A 348 2.02 9.79 20.96
C HIS A 348 0.47 9.84 21.03
N LEU A 349 -0.16 8.71 21.33
CA LEU A 349 -1.62 8.53 21.29
C LEU A 349 -2.30 8.62 22.65
N TRP A 350 -1.60 9.10 23.68
CA TRP A 350 -2.18 9.24 25.02
C TRP A 350 -3.40 10.15 25.08
N PRO A 351 -3.40 11.36 24.47
CA PRO A 351 -4.58 12.21 24.49
C PRO A 351 -5.83 11.55 23.88
N PRO A 352 -5.80 11.02 22.65
CA PRO A 352 -7.00 10.41 22.08
C PRO A 352 -7.38 9.09 22.78
N LEU A 353 -6.41 8.28 23.25
CA LEU A 353 -6.69 7.07 24.03
C LEU A 353 -7.46 7.37 25.32
N LEU A 354 -6.97 8.33 26.12
CA LEU A 354 -7.59 8.67 27.39
C LEU A 354 -8.97 9.31 27.19
N LYS A 355 -9.18 10.08 26.12
CA LYS A 355 -10.50 10.63 25.78
C LYS A 355 -11.51 9.54 25.41
N VAL A 356 -11.08 8.51 24.67
CA VAL A 356 -11.93 7.34 24.36
C VAL A 356 -12.26 6.54 25.63
N LEU A 357 -11.29 6.34 26.53
CA LEU A 357 -11.54 5.67 27.80
C LEU A 357 -12.43 6.51 28.75
N ALA A 358 -12.33 7.83 28.69
CA ALA A 358 -13.12 8.74 29.52
C ALA A 358 -14.62 8.67 29.23
N VAL A 359 -14.99 8.31 27.99
CA VAL A 359 -16.39 8.08 27.62
C VAL A 359 -16.82 6.61 27.79
N ALA A 360 -15.89 5.69 28.00
CA ALA A 360 -16.21 4.27 28.20
C ALA A 360 -16.97 4.03 29.52
N GLU A 361 -17.70 2.91 29.60
CA GLU A 361 -18.44 2.54 30.80
C GLU A 361 -17.51 2.28 32.00
N PRO A 362 -17.97 2.46 33.26
CA PRO A 362 -17.15 2.23 34.44
C PRO A 362 -16.51 0.84 34.51
N ASP A 363 -17.23 -0.21 34.08
CA ASP A 363 -16.72 -1.58 34.06
C ASP A 363 -15.53 -1.73 33.09
N ALA A 364 -15.61 -1.06 31.94
CA ALA A 364 -14.53 -1.01 30.95
C ALA A 364 -13.29 -0.30 31.52
N GLN A 365 -13.50 0.83 32.20
CA GLN A 365 -12.43 1.57 32.88
C GLN A 365 -11.78 0.76 34.00
N SER A 366 -12.59 0.05 34.81
CA SER A 366 -12.13 -0.82 35.91
C SER A 366 -11.21 -1.91 35.39
N ARG A 367 -11.62 -2.62 34.33
CA ARG A 367 -10.81 -3.69 33.74
C ARG A 367 -9.46 -3.21 33.22
N VAL A 368 -9.44 -2.07 32.52
CA VAL A 368 -8.19 -1.46 32.02
C VAL A 368 -7.29 -1.05 33.20
N GLY A 369 -7.86 -0.38 34.20
CA GLY A 369 -7.11 0.06 35.39
C GLY A 369 -6.55 -1.10 36.22
N GLU A 370 -7.30 -2.20 36.36
CA GLU A 370 -6.82 -3.44 37.02
C GLU A 370 -5.62 -4.06 36.30
N LEU A 371 -5.64 -4.10 34.96
CA LEU A 371 -4.50 -4.62 34.20
C LEU A 371 -3.30 -3.68 34.27
N TRP A 372 -3.53 -2.37 34.25
CA TRP A 372 -2.48 -1.36 34.35
C TRP A 372 -1.93 -1.20 35.77
N SER A 373 -2.63 -1.67 36.82
CA SER A 373 -2.11 -1.64 38.20
C SER A 373 -0.87 -2.53 38.39
N ALA A 374 -0.73 -3.56 37.54
CA ALA A 374 0.44 -4.44 37.49
C ALA A 374 1.66 -3.84 36.78
N LEU A 375 1.53 -2.66 36.16
CA LEU A 375 2.65 -1.96 35.50
C LEU A 375 3.64 -1.38 36.53
N PRO A 376 4.90 -1.13 36.12
CA PRO A 376 5.87 -0.45 36.96
C PRO A 376 5.33 0.86 37.54
N VAL A 377 5.68 1.17 38.79
CA VAL A 377 5.21 2.38 39.50
C VAL A 377 5.45 3.66 38.67
N LEU A 378 6.57 3.72 37.97
CA LEU A 378 6.91 4.86 37.12
C LEU A 378 5.90 5.05 35.98
N GLU A 379 5.51 3.97 35.29
CA GLU A 379 4.51 4.01 34.21
C GLU A 379 3.12 4.37 34.75
N ARG A 380 2.75 3.87 35.93
CA ARG A 380 1.47 4.22 36.56
C ARG A 380 1.40 5.71 36.90
N ASN A 381 2.48 6.27 37.47
CA ASN A 381 2.56 7.69 37.76
C ASN A 381 2.51 8.54 36.47
N GLU A 382 3.12 8.08 35.37
CA GLU A 382 3.01 8.76 34.07
C GLU A 382 1.57 8.76 33.54
N ILE A 383 0.83 7.67 33.71
CA ILE A 383 -0.59 7.59 33.33
C ILE A 383 -1.42 8.58 34.16
N GLU A 384 -1.26 8.60 35.49
CA GLU A 384 -1.96 9.53 36.36
C GLU A 384 -1.65 10.99 36.02
N GLN A 385 -0.38 11.31 35.75
CA GLN A 385 0.03 12.65 35.34
C GLN A 385 -0.63 13.06 34.03
N ARG A 386 -0.68 12.17 33.03
CA ARG A 386 -1.34 12.45 31.75
C ARG A 386 -2.85 12.65 31.90
N ILE A 387 -3.51 11.89 32.77
CA ILE A 387 -4.94 12.08 33.10
C ILE A 387 -5.16 13.47 33.70
N ALA A 388 -4.28 13.89 34.63
CA ALA A 388 -4.34 15.20 35.25
C ALA A 388 -4.09 16.33 34.24
N ASP A 389 -3.07 16.20 33.39
CA ASP A 389 -2.70 17.19 32.37
C ASP A 389 -3.83 17.42 31.35
N LEU A 390 -4.63 16.39 31.06
CA LEU A 390 -5.79 16.47 30.17
C LEU A 390 -7.09 16.85 30.89
N ALA A 391 -7.06 17.06 32.21
CA ALA A 391 -8.22 17.33 33.04
C ALA A 391 -9.33 16.26 32.95
N LEU A 392 -8.96 14.99 32.80
CA LEU A 392 -9.89 13.86 32.66
C LEU A 392 -10.18 13.12 33.98
N GLY A 393 -9.68 13.62 35.11
CA GLY A 393 -9.72 12.92 36.42
C GLY A 393 -11.12 12.50 36.87
N ASP A 394 -12.13 13.36 36.69
CA ASP A 394 -13.52 13.05 37.08
C ASP A 394 -14.11 11.92 36.22
N GLN A 395 -13.85 11.98 34.91
CA GLN A 395 -14.35 11.04 33.91
C GLN A 395 -13.64 9.68 33.96
N LEU A 396 -12.37 9.67 34.39
CA LEU A 396 -11.52 8.49 34.55
C LEU A 396 -11.34 8.08 36.02
N SER A 397 -12.28 8.45 36.89
CA SER A 397 -12.21 8.18 38.32
C SER A 397 -12.17 6.68 38.63
N THR A 398 -12.91 5.86 37.87
CA THR A 398 -12.92 4.39 38.03
C THR A 398 -11.59 3.77 37.63
N LEU A 399 -11.00 4.23 36.52
CA LEU A 399 -9.68 3.79 36.06
C LEU A 399 -8.60 4.18 37.08
N THR A 400 -8.63 5.42 37.57
CA THR A 400 -7.63 5.92 38.52
C THR A 400 -7.71 5.16 39.85
N ALA A 401 -8.92 4.89 40.34
CA ALA A 401 -9.12 4.12 41.57
C ALA A 401 -8.58 2.69 41.45
N THR A 402 -8.76 2.03 40.31
CA THR A 402 -8.29 0.66 40.08
C THR A 402 -6.80 0.58 39.78
N LEU A 403 -6.24 1.59 39.11
CA LEU A 403 -4.79 1.72 38.85
C LEU A 403 -3.96 1.75 40.15
N GLN A 404 -4.54 2.31 41.23
CA GLN A 404 -3.93 2.40 42.56
C GLN A 404 -4.07 1.13 43.40
N LEU A 405 -4.88 0.16 42.97
CA LEU A 405 -4.99 -1.14 43.64
C LEU A 405 -3.71 -1.94 43.41
N THR A 406 -2.74 -1.78 44.31
CA THR A 406 -1.56 -2.66 44.40
C THR A 406 -2.02 -4.09 44.68
N GLN A 407 -1.67 -5.02 43.78
CA GLN A 407 -1.59 -6.45 44.11
C GLN A 407 -0.23 -6.78 44.73
#